data_AF-A0A5Q0H375-F1
#
_entry.id   AF-A0A5Q0H375-F1
#
_cell.length_a   1.000
_cell.length_b   1.000
_cell.length_c   1.000
_cell.angle_alpha   90.00
_cell.angle_beta   90.00
_cell.angle_gamma   90.00
#
_symmetry.space_group_name_H-M   'P 1'
#
loop_
_entity.id
_entity.type
_entity.pdbx_description
1 polymer ?
#
loop_
_entity_poly.entity_id
_entity_poly.type
_entity_poly.pdbx_seq_one_letter_code
_entity_poly.pdbx_strand_id
1 'polypeptide(L)'
;MPVCGNRGRHPDGKPVAHASVDAVRACCLADEVWACQWLVARFNHEDGEEYAAECGGLSWHLPDNRGHTCEHGHDHIHADVREREGWDYAADPDEAGLLAGRDVHPVAMNGGAIEINHQAMRYAASFA
;
A
#
# COMPACT_ATOMS: atom_id res chain seq x y z
N MET A 1 7.72 24.90 -12.87
CA MET A 1 7.50 23.86 -13.90
C MET A 1 6.75 22.71 -13.24
N PRO A 2 5.76 22.09 -13.90
CA PRO A 2 5.07 20.94 -13.34
C PRO A 2 6.01 19.73 -13.20
N VAL A 3 5.83 18.95 -12.14
CA VAL A 3 6.65 17.77 -11.79
C VAL A 3 5.79 16.51 -11.89
N CYS A 4 6.34 15.43 -12.43
CA CYS A 4 5.65 14.15 -12.60
C CYS A 4 5.61 13.34 -11.30
N GLY A 5 4.42 12.89 -10.91
CA GLY A 5 4.19 11.96 -9.79
C GLY A 5 4.46 10.48 -10.12
N ASN A 6 4.48 10.12 -11.41
CA ASN A 6 4.66 8.74 -11.89
C ASN A 6 6.14 8.32 -11.86
N ARG A 7 6.64 8.02 -10.65
CA ARG A 7 8.00 7.54 -10.40
C ARG A 7 8.30 6.20 -11.08
N GLY A 8 7.29 5.35 -11.25
CA GLY A 8 7.46 4.00 -11.84
C GLY A 8 7.89 4.00 -13.30
N ARG A 9 7.65 5.10 -14.04
CA ARG A 9 8.08 5.23 -15.44
C ARG A 9 9.46 5.88 -15.60
N HIS A 10 10.05 6.35 -14.51
CA HIS A 10 11.37 6.93 -14.51
C HIS A 10 12.40 5.87 -14.06
N PRO A 11 13.49 5.64 -14.81
CA PRO A 11 14.45 4.57 -14.53
C PRO A 11 15.10 4.65 -13.14
N ASP A 12 15.11 5.84 -12.54
CA ASP A 12 15.69 6.11 -11.23
C ASP A 12 14.64 6.20 -10.10
N GLY A 13 13.35 5.97 -10.41
CA GLY A 13 12.26 6.04 -9.44
C GLY A 13 12.01 7.44 -8.88
N LYS A 14 12.51 8.50 -9.51
CA LYS A 14 12.38 9.88 -9.01
C LYS A 14 11.36 10.68 -9.81
N PRO A 15 10.73 11.69 -9.17
CA PRO A 15 9.95 12.68 -9.88
C PRO A 15 10.81 13.41 -10.93
N VAL A 16 10.33 13.50 -12.17
CA VAL A 16 10.99 14.27 -13.24
C VAL A 16 10.23 15.56 -13.50
N ALA A 17 10.98 16.63 -13.78
CA ALA A 17 10.40 17.90 -14.19
C ALA A 17 10.00 17.86 -15.67
N HIS A 18 8.76 18.24 -15.98
CA HIS A 18 8.28 18.34 -17.35
C HIS A 18 8.03 19.80 -17.73
N ALA A 19 8.27 20.10 -19.01
CA ALA A 19 8.06 21.43 -19.55
C ALA A 19 6.57 21.80 -19.70
N SER A 20 5.66 20.81 -19.73
CA SER A 20 4.22 21.03 -19.89
C SER A 20 3.39 19.98 -19.15
N VAL A 21 2.11 20.30 -18.90
CA VAL A 21 1.15 19.37 -18.28
C VAL A 21 0.86 18.18 -19.19
N ASP A 22 0.82 18.37 -20.51
CA ASP A 22 0.63 17.26 -21.46
C ASP A 22 1.81 16.29 -21.46
N ALA A 23 3.03 16.77 -21.21
CA ALA A 23 4.20 15.90 -21.03
C ALA A 23 4.15 15.13 -19.71
N VAL A 24 3.59 15.70 -18.63
CA VAL A 24 3.29 14.96 -17.39
C VAL A 24 2.24 13.88 -17.67
N ARG A 25 1.15 14.23 -18.37
CA ARG A 25 0.09 13.27 -18.74
C ARG A 25 0.61 12.18 -19.66
N ALA A 26 1.52 12.45 -20.58
CA ALA A 26 2.11 11.42 -21.45
C ALA A 26 2.93 10.36 -20.67
N CYS A 27 3.46 10.72 -19.50
CA CYS A 27 4.07 9.77 -18.56
C CYS A 27 3.01 8.90 -17.87
N CYS A 28 1.82 9.43 -17.62
CA CYS A 28 0.66 8.67 -17.17
C CYS A 28 -0.01 8.00 -18.40
N LEU A 29 0.37 6.77 -18.76
CA LEU A 29 -0.41 6.05 -19.78
C LEU A 29 -1.87 6.03 -19.31
N ALA A 30 -2.76 6.53 -20.16
CA ALA A 30 -4.18 6.72 -19.84
C ALA A 30 -4.92 5.41 -19.53
N ASP A 31 -4.24 4.27 -19.71
CA ASP A 31 -4.89 2.97 -19.76
C ASP A 31 -4.92 2.28 -18.39
N GLU A 32 -4.02 2.64 -17.45
CA GLU A 32 -3.88 1.92 -16.16
C GLU A 32 -3.41 2.81 -14.98
N VAL A 33 -3.76 4.09 -14.98
CA VAL A 33 -3.52 4.99 -13.82
C VAL A 33 -4.86 5.44 -13.25
N TRP A 34 -5.05 5.29 -11.95
CA TRP A 34 -6.27 5.71 -11.24
C TRP A 34 -5.90 6.47 -9.96
N ALA A 35 -6.89 7.12 -9.34
CA ALA A 35 -6.71 7.78 -8.05
C ALA A 35 -6.64 6.74 -6.93
N CYS A 36 -5.66 6.88 -6.04
CA CYS A 36 -5.55 6.06 -4.84
C CYS A 36 -6.75 6.33 -3.92
N GLN A 37 -7.57 5.30 -3.73
CA GLN A 37 -8.78 5.34 -2.90
C GLN A 37 -8.53 4.95 -1.44
N TRP A 38 -7.26 4.77 -1.05
CA TRP A 38 -6.96 4.46 0.35
C TRP A 38 -7.34 5.63 1.24
N LEU A 39 -8.18 5.35 2.24
CA LEU A 39 -8.55 6.34 3.24
C LEU A 39 -7.35 6.65 4.15
N VAL A 40 -6.95 7.92 4.16
CA VAL A 40 -5.95 8.45 5.08
C VAL A 40 -6.60 9.43 6.05
N ALA A 41 -6.08 9.46 7.27
CA ALA A 41 -6.44 10.50 8.22
C ALA A 41 -5.95 11.87 7.73
N ARG A 42 -6.83 12.85 7.83
CA ARG A 42 -6.58 14.26 7.56
C ARG A 42 -7.02 15.04 8.78
N PHE A 43 -6.34 16.15 9.03
CA PHE A 43 -6.67 17.06 10.12
C PHE A 43 -7.27 18.32 9.53
N ASN A 44 -8.46 18.70 9.98
CA ASN A 44 -9.00 20.02 9.66
C ASN A 44 -8.40 21.04 10.63
N HIS A 45 -7.64 22.00 10.09
CA HIS A 45 -6.97 23.02 10.89
C HIS A 45 -7.93 24.07 11.47
N GLU A 46 -9.15 24.19 10.93
CA GLU A 46 -10.11 25.22 11.36
C GLU A 46 -10.86 24.82 12.64
N ASP A 47 -11.26 23.56 12.78
CA ASP A 47 -12.02 23.02 13.92
C ASP A 47 -11.22 22.01 14.76
N GLY A 48 -10.08 21.53 14.26
CA GLY A 48 -9.22 20.57 14.94
C GLY A 48 -9.71 19.12 14.86
N GLU A 49 -10.70 18.82 14.02
CA GLU A 49 -11.24 17.47 13.87
C GLU A 49 -10.43 16.62 12.88
N GLU A 50 -10.29 15.34 13.21
CA GLU A 50 -9.70 14.33 12.32
C GLU A 50 -10.80 13.70 11.46
N TYR A 51 -10.57 13.61 10.16
CA TYR A 51 -11.47 12.97 9.21
C TYR A 51 -10.71 12.06 8.26
N ALA A 52 -11.39 11.04 7.74
CA ALA A 52 -10.84 10.18 6.71
C ALA A 52 -11.15 10.74 5.32
N ALA A 53 -10.14 10.81 4.46
CA ALA A 53 -10.32 11.17 3.05
C ALA A 53 -9.50 10.23 2.16
N GLU A 54 -9.93 10.07 0.92
CA GLU A 54 -9.13 9.35 -0.06
C GLU A 54 -7.75 10.00 -0.23
N CYS A 55 -6.74 9.16 -0.38
CA CYS A 55 -5.37 9.58 -0.59
C CYS A 55 -5.25 10.50 -1.81
N GLY A 56 -5.93 10.16 -2.91
CA GLY A 56 -6.02 10.97 -4.13
C GLY A 56 -4.74 10.98 -4.98
N GLY A 57 -3.64 10.40 -4.49
CA GLY A 57 -2.40 10.26 -5.23
C GLY A 57 -2.56 9.33 -6.43
N LEU A 58 -1.72 9.48 -7.45
CA LEU A 58 -1.74 8.60 -8.61
C LEU A 58 -1.34 7.17 -8.22
N SER A 59 -2.11 6.18 -8.69
CA SER A 59 -1.88 4.75 -8.50
C SER A 59 -1.58 4.04 -9.81
N TRP A 60 -0.82 2.95 -9.74
CA TRP A 60 -0.48 2.10 -10.88
C TRP A 60 -0.32 0.63 -10.45
N HIS A 61 -0.47 -0.27 -11.41
CA HIS A 61 -0.20 -1.69 -11.20
C HIS A 61 1.30 -1.94 -10.97
N LEU A 62 1.60 -2.87 -10.06
CA LEU A 62 2.94 -3.39 -9.86
C LEU A 62 3.30 -4.41 -10.96
N PRO A 63 4.59 -4.64 -11.24
CA PRO A 63 5.04 -5.67 -12.18
C PRO A 63 4.45 -7.05 -11.88
N ASP A 64 4.37 -7.88 -12.91
CA ASP A 64 3.83 -9.25 -12.83
C ASP A 64 2.38 -9.32 -12.33
N ASN A 65 1.64 -8.21 -12.46
CA ASN A 65 0.25 -8.07 -12.00
C ASN A 65 0.08 -8.46 -10.52
N ARG A 66 1.08 -8.17 -9.68
CA ARG A 66 1.09 -8.61 -8.28
C ARG A 66 0.26 -7.74 -7.34
N GLY A 67 -0.21 -6.59 -7.81
CA GLY A 67 -0.87 -5.60 -6.97
C GLY A 67 -0.81 -4.21 -7.57
N HIS A 68 -0.90 -3.21 -6.70
CA HIS A 68 -0.78 -1.80 -7.07
C HIS A 68 -0.10 -0.99 -5.97
N THR A 69 0.43 0.16 -6.36
CA THR A 69 1.08 1.14 -5.49
C THR A 69 0.63 2.55 -5.85
N CYS A 70 0.81 3.53 -4.96
CA CYS A 70 0.60 4.94 -5.25
C CYS A 70 1.82 5.82 -4.96
N GLU A 71 1.82 7.04 -5.48
CA GLU A 71 2.94 8.00 -5.31
C GLU A 71 3.24 8.41 -3.86
N HIS A 72 2.31 8.13 -2.94
CA HIS A 72 2.46 8.33 -1.51
C HIS A 72 2.95 7.07 -0.76
N GLY A 73 3.25 5.98 -1.45
CA GLY A 73 3.81 4.75 -0.87
C GLY A 73 2.76 3.78 -0.31
N HIS A 74 1.51 3.92 -0.72
CA HIS A 74 0.45 2.98 -0.39
C HIS A 74 0.47 1.80 -1.35
N ASP A 75 0.71 0.61 -0.82
CA ASP A 75 0.82 -0.61 -1.62
C ASP A 75 -0.23 -1.63 -1.20
N HIS A 76 -0.85 -2.28 -2.19
CA HIS A 76 -1.72 -3.43 -1.99
C HIS A 76 -1.24 -4.57 -2.89
N ILE A 77 -0.73 -5.63 -2.28
CA ILE A 77 -0.35 -6.87 -2.96
C ILE A 77 -1.57 -7.80 -2.98
N HIS A 78 -1.85 -8.49 -4.08
CA HIS A 78 -3.01 -9.38 -4.17
C HIS A 78 -2.90 -10.61 -3.25
N ALA A 79 -4.03 -11.11 -2.76
CA ALA A 79 -4.07 -12.18 -1.76
C ALA A 79 -3.40 -13.48 -2.23
N ASP A 80 -3.54 -13.85 -3.50
CA ASP A 80 -2.90 -15.03 -4.08
C ASP A 80 -1.37 -14.92 -4.13
N VAL A 81 -0.85 -13.69 -4.31
CA VAL A 81 0.59 -13.40 -4.25
C VAL A 81 1.07 -13.55 -2.82
N ARG A 82 0.35 -12.97 -1.86
CA ARG A 82 0.68 -13.04 -0.43
C ARG A 82 0.68 -14.48 0.09
N GLU A 83 -0.36 -15.24 -0.23
CA GLU A 83 -0.49 -16.67 0.08
C GLU A 83 0.70 -17.48 -0.48
N ARG A 84 1.02 -17.29 -1.77
CA ARG A 84 2.14 -17.97 -2.42
C ARG A 84 3.50 -17.61 -1.81
N GLU A 85 3.66 -16.37 -1.36
CA GLU A 85 4.89 -15.88 -0.74
C GLU A 85 4.95 -16.16 0.78
N GLY A 86 3.88 -16.70 1.38
CA GLY A 86 3.84 -17.11 2.79
C GLY A 86 3.71 -15.96 3.78
N TRP A 87 3.06 -14.85 3.41
CA TRP A 87 2.82 -13.71 4.29
C TRP A 87 1.39 -13.17 4.12
N ASP A 88 0.87 -12.41 5.09
CA ASP A 88 -0.39 -11.68 4.93
C ASP A 88 -0.43 -10.42 5.81
N TYR A 89 -1.37 -9.52 5.52
CA TYR A 89 -1.59 -8.34 6.35
C TYR A 89 -2.31 -8.70 7.65
N ALA A 90 -1.92 -8.03 8.73
CA ALA A 90 -2.59 -8.07 10.03
C ALA A 90 -3.01 -6.66 10.44
N ALA A 91 -4.25 -6.51 10.87
CA ALA A 91 -4.82 -5.27 11.38
C ALA A 91 -4.36 -4.97 12.82
N ASP A 92 -4.05 -6.01 13.59
CA ASP A 92 -3.68 -5.91 15.00
C ASP A 92 -2.76 -7.07 15.46
N PRO A 93 -2.20 -7.00 16.67
CA PRO A 93 -1.33 -8.06 17.19
C PRO A 93 -2.00 -9.43 17.37
N ASP A 94 -3.34 -9.49 17.54
CA ASP A 94 -4.07 -10.75 17.70
C ASP A 94 -4.14 -11.48 16.36
N GLU A 95 -4.53 -10.77 15.29
CA GLU A 95 -4.52 -11.28 13.92
C GLU A 95 -3.10 -11.69 13.49
N ALA A 96 -2.09 -10.87 13.81
CA ALA A 96 -0.69 -11.20 13.56
C ALA A 96 -0.28 -12.51 14.27
N GLY A 97 -0.74 -12.72 15.51
CA GLY A 97 -0.57 -13.97 16.23
C GLY A 97 -1.21 -15.16 15.50
N LEU A 98 -2.47 -15.03 15.09
CA LEU A 98 -3.18 -16.09 14.38
C LEU A 98 -2.51 -16.49 13.06
N LEU A 99 -2.00 -15.52 12.30
CA LEU A 99 -1.22 -15.76 11.07
C LEU A 99 0.09 -16.48 11.37
N ALA A 100 0.87 -15.96 12.34
CA ALA A 100 2.15 -16.55 12.72
C ALA A 100 2.01 -18.00 13.22
N GLY A 101 0.92 -18.32 13.92
CA GLY A 101 0.63 -19.69 14.36
C GLY A 101 0.28 -20.67 13.24
N ARG A 102 0.06 -20.18 12.02
CA ARG A 102 -0.21 -20.97 10.80
C ARG A 102 0.96 -20.92 9.82
N ASP A 103 2.16 -20.55 10.29
CA ASP A 103 3.35 -20.33 9.47
C ASP A 103 3.19 -19.27 8.36
N VAL A 104 2.29 -18.29 8.56
CA VAL A 104 2.13 -17.12 7.68
C VAL A 104 2.81 -15.91 8.32
N HIS A 105 3.73 -15.27 7.62
CA HIS A 105 4.44 -14.09 8.13
C HIS A 105 3.50 -12.86 8.20
N PRO A 106 3.23 -12.29 9.38
CA PRO A 106 2.34 -11.14 9.50
C PRO A 106 3.03 -9.83 9.17
N VAL A 107 2.37 -8.98 8.39
CA VAL A 107 2.81 -7.63 8.01
C VAL A 107 1.76 -6.62 8.43
N ALA A 108 2.14 -5.48 9.00
CA ALA A 108 1.18 -4.43 9.35
C ALA A 108 0.45 -3.90 8.10
N MET A 109 -0.75 -3.36 8.27
CA MET A 109 -1.53 -2.74 7.17
C MET A 109 -0.79 -1.62 6.42
N ASN A 110 0.21 -0.99 7.04
CA ASN A 110 1.06 0.03 6.41
C ASN A 110 2.32 -0.55 5.73
N GLY A 111 2.44 -1.87 5.61
CA GLY A 111 3.60 -2.57 5.06
C GLY A 111 4.78 -2.74 6.02
N GLY A 112 4.66 -2.26 7.27
CA GLY A 112 5.71 -2.35 8.29
C GLY A 112 5.66 -3.63 9.13
N ALA A 113 6.55 -3.69 10.12
CA ALA A 113 6.52 -4.75 11.15
C ALA A 113 5.31 -4.56 12.08
N ILE A 114 4.75 -5.66 12.57
CA ILE A 114 3.66 -5.68 13.55
C ILE A 114 4.06 -6.53 14.78
N GLU A 115 3.60 -6.13 15.96
CA GLU A 115 3.76 -6.93 17.17
C GLU A 115 2.94 -8.23 17.06
N ILE A 116 3.44 -9.32 17.63
CA ILE A 116 2.79 -10.63 17.57
C ILE A 116 2.24 -10.98 18.96
N ASN A 117 0.93 -11.20 19.07
CA ASN A 117 0.36 -11.82 20.26
C ASN A 117 0.70 -13.32 20.31
N HIS A 118 1.64 -13.67 21.19
CA HIS A 118 2.08 -15.05 21.38
C HIS A 118 1.01 -16.01 21.91
N GLN A 119 -0.03 -15.53 22.60
CA GLN A 119 -1.15 -16.38 23.01
C GLN A 119 -2.00 -16.78 21.81
N ALA A 120 -2.34 -15.82 20.95
CA ALA A 120 -3.05 -16.07 19.70
C ALA A 120 -2.25 -16.99 18.76
N MET A 121 -0.93 -16.79 18.67
CA MET A 121 0.00 -17.67 17.94
C MET A 121 -0.07 -19.12 18.43
N ARG A 122 0.07 -19.36 19.73
CA ARG A 122 0.00 -20.71 20.30
C ARG A 122 -1.38 -21.34 20.11
N TYR A 123 -2.45 -20.55 20.22
CA TYR A 123 -3.80 -21.02 19.95
C TYR A 123 -3.92 -21.51 18.51
N ALA A 124 -3.54 -20.71 17.51
CA ALA A 124 -3.63 -21.10 16.11
C ALA A 124 -2.76 -22.32 15.76
N ALA A 125 -1.54 -22.39 16.30
CA ALA A 125 -0.63 -23.52 16.12
C ALA A 125 -1.17 -24.86 16.67
N SER A 126 -2.16 -24.83 17.56
CA SER A 126 -2.79 -26.06 18.07
C SER A 126 -3.79 -26.71 17.11
N PHE A 127 -4.10 -26.04 15.99
CA PHE A 127 -5.04 -26.51 14.96
C PHE A 127 -4.38 -26.79 13.59
N ALA A 128 -3.05 -26.68 13.50
CA ALA A 128 -2.25 -27.01 12.33
C ALA A 128 -1.79 -28.48 12.37
#